data_AF-A0A926IU92-F1
#
_entry.id   AF-A0A926IU92-F1
#
_cell.length_a   1.000
_cell.length_b   1.000
_cell.length_c   1.000
_cell.angle_alpha   90.00
_cell.angle_beta   90.00
_cell.angle_gamma   90.00
#
_symmetry.space_group_name_H-M   'P 1'
#
loop_
_entity.id
_entity.type
_entity.pdbx_description
1 polymer ?
#
loop_
_entity_poly.entity_id
_entity_poly.type
_entity_poly.pdbx_seq_one_letter_code
_entity_poly.pdbx_strand_id
1 'polypeptide(L)'
;MKKKFYKTVKVEKNDITYLDRCFFVDYYILETQKSTERHGYIKSFGIEAVKRYTDYFENNVIQEDRAYDITQSENEIYAFAEKLARNTVTPVCLADAVSDFIGEEEPEKSAV
;
A
#
# COMPACT_ATOMS: atom_id res chain seq x y z
N MET A 1 10.17 -11.87 7.69
CA MET A 1 9.02 -11.14 7.13
C MET A 1 8.39 -11.99 6.04
N LYS A 2 7.07 -12.16 6.07
CA LYS A 2 6.32 -12.95 5.09
C LYS A 2 5.48 -11.99 4.23
N LYS A 3 5.54 -12.14 2.92
CA LYS A 3 4.74 -11.37 1.96
C LYS A 3 3.63 -12.26 1.39
N LYS A 4 2.39 -11.80 1.41
CA LYS A 4 1.24 -12.54 0.89
C LYS A 4 0.51 -11.69 -0.14
N PHE A 5 0.36 -12.20 -1.36
CA PHE A 5 -0.44 -11.56 -2.39
C PHE A 5 -1.90 -11.45 -1.93
N TYR A 6 -2.47 -10.26 -2.11
CA TYR A 6 -3.87 -10.01 -1.81
C TYR A 6 -4.70 -9.89 -3.10
N LYS A 7 -4.41 -8.90 -3.94
CA LYS A 7 -5.24 -8.55 -5.09
C LYS A 7 -4.47 -7.75 -6.13
N THR A 8 -4.87 -7.89 -7.39
CA THR A 8 -4.44 -7.04 -8.50
C THR A 8 -5.62 -6.20 -8.97
N VAL A 9 -5.38 -4.91 -9.21
CA VAL A 9 -6.32 -3.99 -9.86
C VAL A 9 -5.75 -3.60 -11.20
N LYS A 10 -6.53 -3.81 -12.27
CA LYS A 10 -6.23 -3.30 -13.61
C LYS A 10 -6.94 -1.98 -13.80
N VAL A 11 -6.21 -0.97 -14.27
CA VAL A 11 -6.74 0.35 -14.59
C VAL A 11 -6.54 0.57 -16.08
N GLU A 12 -7.65 0.74 -16.79
CA GLU A 12 -7.67 1.08 -18.21
C GLU A 12 -7.92 2.58 -18.33
N LYS A 13 -7.00 3.28 -19.01
CA LYS A 13 -7.19 4.71 -19.30
C LYS A 13 -7.77 4.81 -20.71
N ASN A 14 -9.01 5.30 -20.83
CA ASN A 14 -9.68 5.51 -22.11
C ASN A 14 -9.30 6.83 -22.80
N ASP A 15 -8.20 7.44 -22.38
CA ASP A 15 -7.78 8.75 -22.86
C ASP A 15 -6.51 8.62 -23.70
N ILE A 16 -6.64 9.04 -24.97
CA ILE A 16 -5.64 8.95 -26.04
C ILE A 16 -4.36 9.73 -25.68
N THR A 17 -4.45 10.64 -24.71
CA THR A 17 -3.32 11.47 -24.24
C THR A 17 -2.38 10.76 -23.26
N TYR A 18 -2.81 9.65 -22.65
CA TYR A 18 -1.96 8.92 -21.69
C TYR A 18 -1.10 7.86 -22.40
N LEU A 19 0.22 7.96 -22.17
CA LEU A 19 1.23 7.07 -22.76
C LEU A 19 1.08 5.62 -22.27
N ASP A 20 0.64 5.44 -21.02
CA ASP A 20 0.32 4.16 -20.39
C ASP A 20 -1.18 3.84 -20.52
N ARG A 21 -1.53 3.15 -21.61
CA ARG A 21 -2.92 2.71 -21.94
C ARG A 21 -3.57 1.89 -20.83
N CYS A 22 -2.76 1.16 -20.06
CA CYS A 22 -3.21 0.47 -18.86
C CYS A 22 -2.07 0.34 -17.86
N PHE A 23 -2.43 0.24 -16.58
CA PHE A 23 -1.50 -0.16 -15.53
C PHE A 23 -2.17 -1.14 -14.58
N PHE A 24 -1.34 -1.90 -13.87
CA PHE A 24 -1.75 -2.84 -12.84
C PHE A 24 -1.21 -2.38 -11.51
N VAL A 25 -1.98 -2.54 -10.44
CA VAL A 25 -1.51 -2.35 -9.06
C VAL A 25 -1.76 -3.63 -8.29
N ASP A 26 -0.69 -4.26 -7.84
CA ASP A 26 -0.73 -5.42 -6.96
C ASP A 26 -0.59 -4.95 -5.50
N TYR A 27 -1.43 -5.49 -4.64
CA TYR A 27 -1.37 -5.27 -3.20
C TYR A 27 -0.92 -6.54 -2.49
N TYR A 28 0.00 -6.40 -1.54
CA TYR A 28 0.49 -7.49 -0.72
C TYR A 28 0.41 -7.13 0.76
N ILE A 29 -0.01 -8.11 1.57
CA ILE A 29 0.05 -8.03 3.02
C ILE A 29 1.44 -8.44 3.48
N LEU A 30 2.06 -7.62 4.31
CA LEU A 30 3.37 -7.88 4.92
C LEU A 30 3.15 -8.32 6.36
N GLU A 31 3.54 -9.54 6.71
CA GLU A 31 3.48 -10.06 8.07
C GLU A 31 4.90 -10.07 8.67
N THR A 32 5.05 -9.38 9.80
CA THR A 32 6.27 -9.36 10.60
C THR A 32 5.98 -9.89 11.99
N GLN A 33 6.99 -10.53 12.59
CA GLN A 33 6.93 -11.04 13.94
C GLN A 33 8.14 -10.48 14.68
N LYS A 34 7.90 -9.67 15.71
CA LYS A 34 8.94 -9.05 16.53
C LYS A 34 9.01 -9.76 17.88
N SER A 35 10.22 -10.08 18.33
CA SER A 35 10.45 -10.59 19.68
C SER A 35 10.28 -9.47 20.69
N THR A 36 9.69 -9.77 21.84
CA THR A 36 9.57 -8.85 22.99
C THR A 36 10.51 -9.29 24.10
N GLU A 37 10.96 -8.36 24.92
CA GLU A 37 11.86 -8.60 26.06
C GLU A 37 11.30 -9.62 27.09
N ARG A 38 9.98 -9.86 27.08
CA ARG A 38 9.27 -10.79 27.98
C ARG A 38 8.99 -12.18 27.37
N HIS A 39 9.79 -12.64 26.40
CA HIS A 39 9.62 -13.94 25.71
C HIS A 39 8.33 -14.09 24.87
N GLY A 40 7.61 -13.00 24.62
CA GLY A 40 6.47 -12.97 23.72
C GLY A 40 6.87 -12.58 22.29
N TYR A 41 6.02 -12.91 21.32
CA TYR A 41 6.13 -12.39 19.95
C TYR A 41 4.92 -11.53 19.64
N ILE A 42 5.15 -10.35 19.06
CA ILE A 42 4.08 -9.51 18.53
C ILE A 42 4.08 -9.65 17.02
N LYS A 43 2.91 -10.02 16.47
CA LYS A 43 2.67 -9.96 15.04
C LYS A 43 2.26 -8.55 14.67
N SER A 44 2.76 -8.10 13.54
CA SER A 44 2.53 -6.77 13.03
C SER A 44 2.40 -6.84 11.51
N PHE A 45 1.38 -6.17 11.01
CA PHE A 45 1.00 -6.20 9.61
C PHE A 45 1.29 -4.87 8.93
N GLY A 46 1.74 -4.96 7.69
CA GLY A 46 1.97 -3.86 6.79
C GLY A 46 1.38 -4.14 5.42
N ILE A 47 1.58 -3.21 4.49
CA ILE A 47 1.11 -3.33 3.12
C ILE A 47 2.19 -2.88 2.13
N GLU A 48 2.17 -3.49 0.96
CA GLU A 48 2.99 -3.09 -0.17
C GLU A 48 2.10 -2.93 -1.40
N ALA A 49 2.28 -1.84 -2.12
CA ALA A 49 1.66 -1.58 -3.41
C ALA A 49 2.72 -1.63 -4.49
N VAL A 50 2.46 -2.38 -5.57
CA VAL A 50 3.36 -2.50 -6.72
C VAL A 50 2.60 -2.15 -7.99
N LYS A 51 2.92 -1.01 -8.60
CA LYS A 51 2.38 -0.57 -9.88
C LYS A 51 3.27 -1.07 -11.02
N ARG A 52 2.66 -1.66 -12.05
CA ARG A 52 3.31 -2.10 -13.28
C ARG A 52 2.62 -1.52 -14.50
N TYR A 53 3.40 -1.02 -15.45
CA TYR A 53 2.89 -0.52 -16.73
C TYR A 53 3.98 -0.58 -17.80
N THR A 54 3.57 -0.47 -19.06
CA THR A 54 4.48 -0.29 -20.19
C THR A 54 4.51 1.19 -20.54
N ASP A 55 5.70 1.78 -20.60
CA ASP A 55 5.87 3.19 -20.98
C ASP A 55 5.82 3.38 -22.50
N TYR A 56 6.01 4.63 -22.94
CA TYR A 56 6.02 5.00 -24.35
C TYR A 56 7.11 4.30 -25.18
N PHE A 57 8.23 3.95 -24.55
CA PHE A 57 9.38 3.32 -25.20
C PHE A 57 9.31 1.78 -25.13
N GLU A 58 8.12 1.24 -24.83
CA GLU A 58 7.86 -0.19 -24.64
C GLU A 58 8.65 -0.82 -23.48
N ASN A 59 9.14 -0.01 -22.53
CA ASN A 59 9.79 -0.53 -21.35
C ASN A 59 8.76 -0.93 -20.29
N ASN A 60 9.02 -2.05 -19.62
CA ASN A 60 8.27 -2.42 -18.43
C ASN A 60 8.75 -1.59 -17.25
N VAL A 61 7.87 -0.75 -16.72
CA VAL A 61 8.12 0.09 -15.55
C VAL A 61 7.45 -0.53 -14.33
N ILE A 62 8.20 -0.59 -13.23
CA ILE A 62 7.73 -1.03 -11.92
C ILE A 62 7.94 0.13 -10.95
N GLN A 63 6.89 0.48 -10.22
CA GLN A 63 6.93 1.40 -9.08
C GLN A 63 6.41 0.64 -7.88
N GLU A 64 7.09 0.72 -6.74
CA GLU A 64 6.66 0.04 -5.52
C GLU A 64 6.86 0.95 -4.31
N ASP A 65 6.00 0.76 -3.32
CA ASP A 65 6.17 1.36 -2.00
C ASP A 65 5.55 0.43 -0.94
N ARG A 66 6.00 0.60 0.31
CA ARG A 66 5.67 -0.27 1.42
C ARG A 66 5.56 0.49 2.73
N ALA A 67 4.57 0.12 3.52
CA ALA A 67 4.42 0.59 4.89
C ALA A 67 4.41 -0.61 5.83
N TYR A 68 5.21 -0.51 6.88
CA TYR A 68 5.33 -1.53 7.92
C TYR A 68 4.60 -1.08 9.18
N ASP A 69 4.29 -2.05 10.04
CA ASP A 69 3.78 -1.77 11.39
C ASP A 69 2.51 -0.92 11.47
N ILE A 70 1.59 -1.16 10.53
CA ILE A 70 0.32 -0.41 10.41
C ILE A 70 -0.69 -0.86 11.47
N THR A 71 -0.82 -2.17 11.69
CA THR A 71 -1.76 -2.74 12.67
C THR A 71 -1.29 -4.12 13.15
N GLN A 72 -1.74 -4.53 14.33
CA GLN A 72 -1.55 -5.89 14.85
C GLN A 72 -2.72 -6.84 14.50
N SER A 73 -3.80 -6.31 13.91
CA SER A 73 -4.99 -7.07 13.55
C SER A 73 -4.95 -7.52 12.09
N GLU A 74 -4.99 -8.83 11.88
CA GLU A 74 -5.04 -9.41 10.53
C GLU A 74 -6.30 -8.93 9.78
N ASN A 75 -7.45 -8.91 10.44
CA ASN A 75 -8.71 -8.48 9.82
C ASN A 75 -8.66 -7.01 9.38
N GLU A 76 -8.05 -6.13 10.18
CA GLU A 76 -7.93 -4.72 9.84
C GLU A 76 -7.04 -4.50 8.63
N ILE A 77 -5.90 -5.20 8.53
CA ILE A 77 -5.02 -5.02 7.36
C ILE A 77 -5.68 -5.52 6.07
N TYR A 78 -6.46 -6.61 6.11
CA TYR A 78 -7.23 -7.04 4.93
C TYR A 78 -8.33 -6.05 4.56
N ALA A 79 -9.03 -5.48 5.55
CA ALA A 79 -10.04 -4.45 5.31
C ALA A 79 -9.40 -3.18 4.71
N PHE A 80 -8.23 -2.80 5.19
CA PHE A 80 -7.45 -1.69 4.63
C PHE A 80 -6.99 -1.99 3.19
N ALA A 81 -6.43 -3.17 2.94
CA ALA A 81 -6.03 -3.59 1.60
C ALA A 81 -7.19 -3.60 0.59
N GLU A 82 -8.39 -4.02 1.00
CA GLU A 82 -9.59 -3.92 0.17
C GLU A 82 -9.96 -2.47 -0.13
N LYS A 83 -9.86 -1.56 0.85
CA LYS A 83 -10.09 -0.11 0.64
C LYS A 83 -9.08 0.48 -0.35
N LEU A 84 -7.79 0.15 -0.21
CA LEU A 84 -6.75 0.60 -1.15
C LEU A 84 -7.06 0.11 -2.57
N ALA A 85 -7.38 -1.17 -2.72
CA ALA A 85 -7.68 -1.77 -4.01
C ALA A 85 -8.94 -1.16 -4.65
N ARG A 86 -10.01 -0.93 -3.88
CA ARG A 86 -11.24 -0.28 -4.38
C ARG A 86 -11.00 1.13 -4.87
N ASN A 87 -10.11 1.88 -4.21
CA ASN A 87 -9.79 3.26 -4.57
C ASN A 87 -8.57 3.38 -5.49
N THR A 88 -7.98 2.25 -5.90
CA THR A 88 -6.82 2.23 -6.81
C THR A 88 -5.64 3.04 -6.26
N VAL A 89 -5.36 2.93 -4.96
CA VAL A 89 -4.22 3.64 -4.34
C VAL A 89 -2.91 3.14 -4.95
N THR A 90 -2.20 4.04 -5.63
CA THR A 90 -0.91 3.72 -6.23
C THR A 90 0.23 3.88 -5.21
N PRO A 91 1.43 3.32 -5.48
CA PRO A 91 2.57 3.40 -4.55
C PRO A 91 2.88 4.83 -4.07
N VAL A 92 2.79 5.83 -4.96
CA VAL A 92 3.08 7.23 -4.62
C VAL A 92 2.10 7.86 -3.63
N CYS A 93 0.90 7.28 -3.46
CA CYS A 93 -0.12 7.75 -2.52
C CYS A 93 -0.25 6.83 -1.30
N LEU A 94 0.63 5.82 -1.17
CA LEU A 94 0.50 4.81 -0.14
C LEU A 94 0.74 5.39 1.25
N ALA A 95 1.76 6.25 1.40
CA ALA A 95 2.09 6.89 2.67
C ALA A 95 0.91 7.71 3.22
N ASP A 96 0.29 8.54 2.36
CA ASP A 96 -0.87 9.35 2.74
C ASP A 96 -2.04 8.48 3.19
N ALA A 97 -2.36 7.42 2.41
CA ALA A 97 -3.44 6.51 2.76
C ALA A 97 -3.19 5.74 4.07
N VAL A 98 -1.92 5.50 4.42
CA VAL A 98 -1.53 4.87 5.69
C VAL A 98 -1.65 5.86 6.84
N SER A 99 -1.19 7.11 6.66
CA SER A 99 -1.33 8.18 7.66
C SER A 99 -2.80 8.41 8.02
N ASP A 100 -3.67 8.48 7.00
CA ASP A 100 -5.13 8.57 7.17
C ASP A 100 -5.72 7.36 7.94
N PHE A 101 -5.14 6.17 7.77
CA PHE A 101 -5.61 4.95 8.42
C PHE A 101 -5.18 4.86 9.89
N ILE A 102 -3.91 5.15 10.19
CA ILE A 102 -3.38 5.10 11.56
C ILE A 102 -3.83 6.30 12.40
N GLY A 103 -4.30 7.37 11.73
CA GLY A 103 -4.83 8.56 12.38
C GLY A 103 -3.73 9.42 12.99
N GLU A 104 -2.69 9.76 12.21
CA GLU A 104 -1.75 10.79 12.65
C GLU A 104 -2.53 12.09 12.89
N GLU A 105 -2.66 12.50 14.16
CA GLU A 105 -3.14 13.82 14.53
C GLU A 105 -2.27 14.85 13.82
N GLU A 106 -2.85 15.65 12.92
CA GLU A 106 -2.18 16.87 12.48
C GLU A 106 -1.75 17.62 13.75
N PRO A 107 -0.46 17.99 13.92
CA PRO A 107 -0.08 18.79 15.05
C PRO A 107 -0.90 20.07 15.00
N GLU A 108 -1.78 20.27 15.99
CA GLU A 108 -2.56 21.49 16.13
C GLU A 108 -1.58 22.65 15.94
N LYS A 109 -1.76 23.44 14.87
CA LYS A 109 -1.01 24.67 14.69
C LYS A 109 -1.31 25.52 15.92
N SER A 110 -0.37 25.59 16.85
CA SER A 110 -0.39 26.58 17.92
C SER A 110 -0.48 27.94 17.25
N ALA A 111 -1.67 28.53 17.29
CA ALA A 111 -1.90 29.89 16.87
C ALA A 111 -1.01 30.79 17.74
N VAL A 112 0.00 31.40 17.11
CA VAL A 112 0.79 32.50 17.67
C VAL A 112 0.00 33.78 17.50
#